data_AF-A0A2K9C7Q5-F1
#
_entry.id   AF-A0A2K9C7Q5-F1
#
_cell.length_a   1.000
_cell.length_b   1.000
_cell.length_c   1.000
_cell.angle_alpha   90.00
_cell.angle_beta   90.00
_cell.angle_gamma   90.00
#
_symmetry.space_group_name_H-M   'P 1'
#
loop_
_entity.id
_entity.type
_entity.pdbx_description
1 polymer ?
#
loop_
_entity_poly.entity_id
_entity_poly.type
_entity_poly.pdbx_seq_one_letter_code
_entity_poly.pdbx_strand_id
1 'polypeptide(L)'
;MKPTLFPDTSVDTLIADRLPDWLTAATADQRSVLHQALIAQQRAREQLTRLFAQIEPLDSFASTSLDAALQRLVQRPVDVHTAKLRRVVHVRYPSGVSTVPDRVVATTSEQSLLACALHNFERRETSESAWLPESRLQDADGTLIALRPRAFAGLCRSLDVGALYQQHLKQVLFADDSRRRSVNAILEEAWRTNLLSALSRLRVLDLSHNPIGQLPPLGSLLNLQRLHLRHCGLSELPVEVYMHPALEDIDLRDNHIQDMSPTLARSHRRLAGLSLHDNPLPEPTQTALRSTLGEAGAGALPTRRHGPGGQESLERWLADFSVEERAIRSEQWLALTQRPGCDDLMRFLNDLGRSSDYDLQGIDLRRRIWALVEVCVENTQVREAIFQQAAGPRPAQTRCC
;
A
#
# COMPACT_ATOMS: atom_id res chain seq x y z
N MET A 1 -7.94 -45.72 -13.23
CA MET A 1 -8.98 -45.10 -14.07
C MET A 1 -10.10 -44.63 -13.14
N LYS A 2 -10.29 -43.32 -12.97
CA LYS A 2 -11.46 -42.78 -12.26
C LYS A 2 -12.68 -42.96 -13.18
N PRO A 3 -13.84 -43.41 -12.68
CA PRO A 3 -15.05 -43.48 -13.50
C PRO A 3 -15.44 -42.06 -13.90
N THR A 4 -15.59 -41.82 -15.20
CA THR A 4 -16.15 -40.57 -15.74
C THR A 4 -17.63 -40.53 -15.38
N LEU A 5 -17.97 -39.72 -14.37
CA LEU A 5 -19.33 -39.54 -13.86
C LEU A 5 -20.26 -38.81 -14.85
N PHE A 6 -19.72 -38.25 -15.95
CA PHE A 6 -20.45 -37.47 -16.93
C PHE A 6 -19.94 -37.74 -18.36
N PRO A 7 -20.78 -37.62 -19.40
CA PRO A 7 -20.36 -37.77 -20.80
C PRO A 7 -19.37 -36.67 -21.23
N ASP A 8 -18.38 -37.02 -22.05
CA ASP A 8 -17.24 -36.16 -22.46
C ASP A 8 -17.64 -34.86 -23.20
N THR A 9 -18.90 -34.73 -23.60
CA THR A 9 -19.46 -33.55 -24.27
C THR A 9 -20.27 -32.63 -23.35
N SER A 10 -20.36 -32.93 -22.05
CA SER A 10 -21.11 -32.11 -21.09
C SER A 10 -20.35 -30.84 -20.69
N VAL A 11 -21.10 -29.75 -20.49
CA VAL A 11 -20.62 -28.52 -19.85
C VAL A 11 -20.01 -28.82 -18.48
N ASP A 12 -20.50 -29.85 -17.78
CA ASP A 12 -19.98 -30.29 -16.49
C ASP A 12 -18.55 -30.85 -16.58
N THR A 13 -18.21 -31.52 -17.68
CA THR A 13 -16.86 -32.05 -17.94
C THR A 13 -15.88 -30.91 -18.24
N LEU A 14 -16.33 -29.91 -19.00
CA LEU A 14 -15.55 -28.71 -19.29
C LEU A 14 -15.36 -27.81 -18.06
N ILE A 15 -16.36 -27.74 -17.18
CA ILE A 15 -16.23 -27.09 -15.87
C ILE A 15 -15.22 -27.87 -15.03
N ALA A 16 -15.38 -29.19 -14.88
CA ALA A 16 -14.49 -30.03 -14.09
C ALA A 16 -13.01 -29.92 -14.50
N ASP A 17 -12.71 -29.89 -15.80
CA ASP A 17 -11.36 -29.73 -16.36
C ASP A 17 -10.76 -28.33 -16.14
N ARG A 18 -11.59 -27.33 -15.85
CA ARG A 18 -11.19 -25.94 -15.59
C ARG A 18 -11.26 -25.53 -14.13
N LEU A 19 -11.73 -26.42 -13.25
CA LEU A 19 -11.73 -26.16 -11.81
C LEU A 19 -10.29 -26.24 -11.28
N PRO A 20 -9.84 -25.26 -10.49
CA PRO A 20 -8.55 -25.34 -9.81
C PRO A 20 -8.46 -26.58 -8.90
N ASP A 21 -7.26 -27.16 -8.78
CA ASP A 21 -7.00 -28.35 -7.95
C ASP A 21 -7.44 -28.19 -6.49
N TRP A 22 -7.43 -26.96 -5.95
CA TRP A 22 -7.88 -26.70 -4.59
C TRP A 22 -9.41 -26.82 -4.44
N LEU A 23 -10.19 -26.54 -5.48
CA LEU A 23 -11.65 -26.59 -5.46
C LEU A 23 -12.17 -28.02 -5.65
N THR A 24 -11.42 -28.84 -6.39
CA THR A 24 -11.67 -30.28 -6.52
C THR A 24 -11.27 -31.03 -5.24
N ALA A 25 -10.22 -30.59 -4.53
CA ALA A 25 -9.79 -31.13 -3.24
C ALA A 25 -10.60 -30.62 -2.02
N ALA A 26 -11.36 -29.53 -2.17
CA ALA A 26 -12.16 -28.95 -1.08
C ALA A 26 -13.26 -29.91 -0.58
N THR A 27 -13.63 -29.79 0.68
CA THR A 27 -14.78 -30.52 1.25
C THR A 27 -16.11 -29.98 0.70
N ALA A 28 -17.18 -30.75 0.80
CA ALA A 28 -18.52 -30.31 0.38
C ALA A 28 -18.96 -29.04 1.12
N ASP A 29 -18.65 -28.94 2.41
CA ASP A 29 -18.96 -27.78 3.24
C ASP A 29 -18.17 -26.54 2.78
N GLN A 30 -16.87 -26.67 2.50
CA GLN A 30 -16.05 -25.58 1.97
C GLN A 30 -16.55 -25.07 0.61
N ARG A 31 -16.96 -25.98 -0.29
CA ARG A 31 -17.57 -25.59 -1.58
C ARG A 31 -18.90 -24.87 -1.39
N SER A 32 -19.74 -25.34 -0.46
CA SER A 32 -21.02 -24.71 -0.14
C SER A 32 -20.81 -23.29 0.40
N VAL A 33 -19.87 -23.11 1.33
CA VAL A 33 -19.52 -21.79 1.90
C VAL A 33 -19.00 -20.85 0.82
N LEU A 34 -18.10 -21.31 -0.06
CA LEU A 34 -17.60 -20.50 -1.17
C LEU A 34 -18.71 -20.11 -2.14
N HIS A 35 -19.58 -21.05 -2.50
CA HIS A 35 -20.70 -20.79 -3.41
C HIS A 35 -21.67 -19.76 -2.82
N GLN A 36 -22.01 -19.90 -1.54
CA GLN A 36 -22.83 -18.91 -0.82
C GLN A 36 -22.16 -17.54 -0.78
N ALA A 37 -20.85 -17.47 -0.55
CA ALA A 37 -20.09 -16.22 -0.56
C ALA A 37 -20.08 -15.55 -1.94
N LEU A 38 -19.92 -16.32 -3.04
CA LEU A 38 -19.97 -15.79 -4.41
C LEU A 38 -21.37 -15.27 -4.77
N ILE A 39 -22.43 -15.98 -4.37
CA ILE A 39 -23.81 -15.50 -4.54
C ILE A 39 -24.04 -14.21 -3.76
N ALA A 40 -23.57 -14.15 -2.51
CA ALA A 40 -23.68 -12.95 -1.68
C ALA A 40 -22.95 -11.76 -2.30
N GLN A 41 -21.73 -11.98 -2.82
CA GLN A 41 -20.97 -10.95 -3.53
C GLN A 41 -21.70 -10.43 -4.77
N GLN A 42 -22.23 -11.32 -5.60
CA GLN A 42 -22.97 -10.94 -6.80
C GLN A 42 -24.20 -10.09 -6.45
N ARG A 43 -24.97 -10.51 -5.43
CA ARG A 43 -26.13 -9.74 -4.94
C ARG A 43 -25.74 -8.37 -4.39
N ALA A 44 -24.68 -8.30 -3.58
CA ALA A 44 -24.20 -7.04 -3.03
C ALA A 44 -23.74 -6.08 -4.13
N ARG A 45 -23.06 -6.59 -5.17
CA ARG A 45 -22.65 -5.82 -6.34
C ARG A 45 -23.85 -5.28 -7.14
N GLU A 46 -24.89 -6.09 -7.34
CA GLU A 46 -26.12 -5.64 -7.99
C GLU A 46 -26.84 -4.56 -7.18
N GLN A 47 -26.89 -4.70 -5.85
CA GLN A 47 -27.47 -3.69 -4.95
C GLN A 47 -26.70 -2.37 -5.01
N LEU A 48 -25.36 -2.42 -4.98
CA LEU A 48 -24.53 -1.22 -5.15
C LEU A 48 -24.73 -0.55 -6.50
N THR A 49 -24.78 -1.32 -7.59
CA THR A 49 -25.03 -0.77 -8.93
C THR A 49 -26.38 -0.06 -8.98
N ARG A 50 -27.44 -0.65 -8.40
CA ARG A 50 -28.76 -0.01 -8.33
C ARG A 50 -28.76 1.24 -7.44
N LEU A 51 -27.98 1.25 -6.37
CA LEU A 51 -27.84 2.41 -5.49
C LEU A 51 -27.13 3.56 -6.23
N PHE A 52 -25.97 3.29 -6.83
CA PHE A 52 -25.21 4.31 -7.55
C PHE A 52 -25.91 4.79 -8.82
N ALA A 53 -26.72 3.95 -9.47
CA ALA A 53 -27.52 4.37 -10.62
C ALA A 53 -28.58 5.43 -10.29
N GLN A 54 -28.95 5.61 -9.02
CA GLN A 54 -29.86 6.68 -8.58
C GLN A 54 -29.15 8.03 -8.44
N ILE A 55 -27.82 8.04 -8.40
CA ILE A 55 -27.02 9.26 -8.30
C ILE A 55 -26.77 9.76 -9.72
N GLU A 56 -27.34 10.92 -10.05
CA GLU A 56 -27.02 11.63 -11.27
C GLU A 56 -25.51 11.92 -11.36
N PRO A 57 -24.84 11.62 -12.49
CA PRO A 57 -23.42 11.92 -12.65
C PRO A 57 -23.12 13.41 -12.46
N LEU A 58 -22.02 13.71 -11.76
CA LEU A 58 -21.60 15.09 -11.48
C LEU A 58 -21.49 15.94 -12.75
N ASP A 59 -20.95 15.37 -13.83
CA ASP A 59 -20.78 16.05 -15.11
C ASP A 59 -22.12 16.53 -15.70
N SER A 60 -23.12 15.65 -15.77
CA SER A 60 -24.46 15.95 -16.28
C SER A 60 -25.25 16.92 -15.38
N PHE A 61 -25.12 16.75 -14.06
CA PHE A 61 -25.75 17.65 -13.10
C PHE A 61 -25.16 19.08 -13.18
N ALA A 62 -23.83 19.16 -13.27
CA ALA A 62 -23.11 20.43 -13.35
C ALA A 62 -23.35 21.14 -14.68
N SER A 63 -23.35 20.42 -15.81
CA SER A 63 -23.62 21.00 -17.12
C SER A 63 -25.03 21.55 -17.20
N THR A 64 -26.05 20.78 -16.80
CA THR A 64 -27.45 21.22 -16.79
C THR A 64 -27.66 22.48 -15.94
N SER A 65 -27.05 22.52 -14.76
CA SER A 65 -27.15 23.68 -13.85
C SER A 65 -26.43 24.91 -14.41
N LEU A 66 -25.26 24.72 -14.99
CA LEU A 66 -24.44 25.79 -15.57
C LEU A 66 -25.06 26.35 -16.86
N ASP A 67 -25.59 25.50 -17.72
CA ASP A 67 -26.31 25.88 -18.93
C ASP A 67 -27.52 26.76 -18.60
N ALA A 68 -28.35 26.33 -17.64
CA ALA A 68 -29.49 27.12 -17.19
C ALA A 68 -29.08 28.47 -16.57
N ALA A 69 -27.92 28.54 -15.92
CA ALA A 69 -27.38 29.78 -15.37
C ALA A 69 -26.83 30.71 -16.45
N LEU A 70 -26.10 30.16 -17.44
CA LEU A 70 -25.52 30.91 -18.55
C LEU A 70 -26.58 31.44 -19.51
N GLN A 71 -27.62 30.67 -19.82
CA GLN A 71 -28.73 31.11 -20.68
C GLN A 71 -29.43 32.37 -20.16
N ARG A 72 -29.43 32.62 -18.83
CA ARG A 72 -30.02 33.84 -18.25
C ARG A 72 -29.17 35.09 -18.49
N LEU A 73 -27.87 34.93 -18.69
CA LEU A 73 -26.92 36.04 -18.88
C LEU A 73 -26.53 36.22 -20.34
N VAL A 74 -26.41 35.11 -21.07
CA VAL A 74 -26.03 35.04 -22.47
C VAL A 74 -27.29 34.68 -23.24
N GLN A 75 -27.79 35.61 -24.06
CA GLN A 75 -29.01 35.44 -24.88
C GLN A 75 -28.83 34.48 -26.07
N ARG A 76 -27.87 33.54 -25.97
CA ARG A 76 -27.50 32.55 -26.98
C ARG A 76 -27.16 31.24 -26.26
N PRO A 77 -27.49 30.06 -26.82
CA PRO A 77 -27.01 28.79 -26.31
C PRO A 77 -25.48 28.73 -26.37
N VAL A 78 -24.86 28.35 -25.25
CA VAL A 78 -23.42 28.10 -25.11
C VAL A 78 -23.28 26.68 -24.60
N ASP A 79 -22.51 25.85 -25.31
CA ASP A 79 -22.17 24.51 -24.85
C ASP A 79 -20.99 24.58 -23.87
N VAL A 80 -21.25 24.29 -22.60
CA VAL A 80 -20.25 24.37 -21.53
C VAL A 80 -19.12 23.34 -21.62
N HIS A 81 -19.31 22.25 -22.38
CA HIS A 81 -18.28 21.24 -22.57
C HIS A 81 -17.22 21.69 -23.58
N THR A 82 -17.65 22.41 -24.62
CA THR A 82 -16.79 22.80 -25.74
C THR A 82 -16.34 24.25 -25.67
N ALA A 83 -17.16 25.15 -25.11
CA ALA A 83 -16.77 26.52 -24.84
C ALA A 83 -15.63 26.58 -23.82
N LYS A 84 -14.70 27.51 -24.02
CA LYS A 84 -13.46 27.62 -23.26
C LYS A 84 -13.31 28.97 -22.57
N LEU A 85 -12.75 28.92 -21.37
CA LEU A 85 -12.16 30.07 -20.72
C LEU A 85 -10.66 30.11 -21.07
N ARG A 86 -10.26 31.14 -21.82
CA ARG A 86 -8.86 31.46 -22.06
C ARG A 86 -8.40 32.43 -20.98
N ARG A 87 -7.57 31.95 -20.06
CA ARG A 87 -6.99 32.74 -18.98
C ARG A 87 -5.54 33.09 -19.30
N VAL A 88 -5.20 34.37 -19.17
CA VAL A 88 -3.83 34.87 -19.32
C VAL A 88 -3.33 35.34 -17.97
N VAL A 89 -2.14 34.87 -17.58
CA VAL A 89 -1.47 35.25 -16.33
C VAL A 89 -0.01 35.60 -16.59
N HIS A 90 0.53 36.53 -15.82
CA HIS A 90 1.96 36.82 -15.82
C HIS A 90 2.69 35.89 -14.87
N VAL A 91 3.57 35.05 -15.40
CA VAL A 91 4.48 34.21 -14.62
C VAL A 91 5.80 34.94 -14.47
N ARG A 92 6.19 35.17 -13.22
CA ARG A 92 7.45 35.81 -12.85
C ARG A 92 8.51 34.75 -12.61
N TYR A 93 9.63 34.86 -13.31
CA TYR A 93 10.82 34.03 -13.15
C TYR A 93 11.90 34.85 -12.43
N PRO A 94 12.14 34.57 -11.14
CA PRO A 94 13.14 35.28 -10.37
C PRO A 94 14.53 35.10 -10.98
N SER A 95 15.27 36.18 -11.17
CA SER A 95 16.64 36.13 -11.71
C SER A 95 17.66 35.59 -10.72
N GLY A 96 17.32 35.59 -9.42
CA GLY A 96 18.22 35.22 -8.32
C GLY A 96 19.31 36.27 -8.02
N VAL A 97 19.38 37.37 -8.80
CA VAL A 97 20.40 38.40 -8.70
C VAL A 97 19.73 39.77 -8.63
N SER A 98 19.94 40.54 -7.55
CA SER A 98 19.22 41.81 -7.30
C SER A 98 19.39 42.88 -8.39
N THR A 99 20.44 42.80 -9.21
CA THR A 99 20.72 43.73 -10.30
C THR A 99 20.08 43.34 -11.63
N VAL A 100 19.61 42.09 -11.76
CA VAL A 100 18.97 41.58 -12.98
C VAL A 100 17.46 41.59 -12.75
N PRO A 101 16.69 42.36 -13.54
CA PRO A 101 15.24 42.37 -13.39
C PRO A 101 14.65 40.99 -13.69
N ASP A 102 13.62 40.63 -12.93
CA ASP A 102 12.94 39.35 -13.13
C ASP A 102 12.26 39.30 -14.48
N ARG A 103 12.34 38.13 -15.12
CA ARG A 103 11.66 37.89 -16.39
C ARG A 103 10.19 37.62 -16.11
N VAL A 104 9.31 38.43 -16.70
CA VAL A 104 7.86 38.22 -16.63
C VAL A 104 7.38 37.76 -18.00
N VAL A 105 6.73 36.60 -18.07
CA VAL A 105 6.19 36.03 -19.30
C VAL A 105 4.69 35.86 -19.16
N ALA A 106 3.92 36.29 -20.15
CA ALA A 106 2.49 35.99 -20.21
C ALA A 106 2.29 34.53 -20.63
N THR A 107 1.64 33.75 -19.77
CA THR A 107 1.25 32.36 -20.05
C THR A 107 -0.26 32.29 -20.21
N THR A 108 -0.71 31.55 -21.23
CA THR A 108 -2.13 31.32 -21.51
C THR A 108 -2.50 29.89 -21.14
N SER A 109 -3.62 29.72 -20.45
CA SER A 109 -4.26 28.43 -20.20
C SER A 109 -5.68 28.43 -20.76
N GLU A 110 -6.09 27.34 -21.39
CA GLU A 110 -7.46 27.14 -21.88
C GLU A 110 -8.08 25.92 -21.23
N GLN A 111 -9.29 26.07 -20.72
CA GLN A 111 -10.08 24.98 -20.10
C GLN A 111 -11.55 25.15 -20.50
N SER A 112 -12.30 24.05 -20.53
CA SER A 112 -13.75 24.13 -20.79
C SER A 112 -14.46 24.91 -19.67
N LEU A 113 -15.57 25.57 -19.99
CA LEU A 113 -16.35 26.30 -19.00
C LEU A 113 -16.81 25.38 -17.86
N LEU A 114 -17.21 24.15 -18.20
CA LEU A 114 -17.58 23.14 -17.20
C LEU A 114 -16.41 22.80 -16.26
N ALA A 115 -15.21 22.54 -16.81
CA ALA A 115 -14.04 22.23 -15.99
C ALA A 115 -13.69 23.41 -15.07
N CYS A 116 -13.77 24.64 -15.57
CA CYS A 116 -13.55 25.83 -14.76
C CYS A 116 -14.59 25.99 -13.64
N ALA A 117 -15.87 25.71 -13.93
CA ALA A 117 -16.93 25.76 -12.92
C ALA A 117 -16.73 24.72 -11.81
N LEU A 118 -16.28 23.51 -12.16
CA LEU A 118 -15.97 22.44 -11.21
C LEU A 118 -14.70 22.70 -10.38
N HIS A 119 -13.78 23.55 -10.87
CA HIS A 119 -12.53 23.89 -10.17
C HIS A 119 -12.71 24.97 -9.08
N ASN A 120 -13.94 25.31 -8.69
CA ASN A 120 -14.28 26.24 -7.59
C ASN A 120 -13.43 27.52 -7.58
N PHE A 121 -13.84 28.54 -8.36
CA PHE A 121 -13.18 29.84 -8.37
C PHE A 121 -12.97 30.44 -6.97
N GLU A 122 -11.75 30.92 -6.72
CA GLU A 122 -11.41 31.61 -5.48
C GLU A 122 -12.10 32.98 -5.41
N ARG A 123 -12.32 33.49 -4.19
CA ARG A 123 -12.97 34.81 -3.99
C ARG A 123 -12.19 35.96 -4.66
N ARG A 124 -10.87 35.82 -4.80
CA ARG A 124 -10.04 36.81 -5.48
C ARG A 124 -10.34 36.88 -6.98
N GLU A 125 -10.73 35.75 -7.58
CA GLU A 125 -11.06 35.63 -9.00
C GLU A 125 -12.40 36.26 -9.37
N THR A 126 -13.18 36.73 -8.39
CA THR A 126 -14.34 37.60 -8.65
C THR A 126 -13.98 39.09 -8.68
N SER A 127 -12.70 39.45 -8.48
CA SER A 127 -12.21 40.82 -8.60
C SER A 127 -11.78 41.14 -10.04
N GLU A 128 -11.88 42.40 -10.43
CA GLU A 128 -11.34 42.89 -11.71
C GLU A 128 -9.82 42.74 -11.79
N SER A 129 -9.12 42.93 -10.67
CA SER A 129 -7.66 42.82 -10.59
C SER A 129 -7.12 41.40 -10.81
N ALA A 130 -7.98 40.38 -10.81
CA ALA A 130 -7.58 38.98 -10.95
C ALA A 130 -7.49 38.52 -12.42
N TRP A 131 -7.95 39.34 -13.36
CA TRP A 131 -8.01 39.00 -14.78
C TRP A 131 -7.24 40.01 -15.60
N LEU A 132 -6.31 39.53 -16.42
CA LEU A 132 -5.68 40.36 -17.45
C LEU A 132 -6.69 40.63 -18.59
N PRO A 133 -6.62 41.81 -19.26
CA PRO A 133 -7.57 42.19 -20.33
C PRO A 133 -7.67 41.19 -21.49
N GLU A 134 -6.64 40.40 -21.72
CA GLU A 134 -6.57 39.37 -22.76
C GLU A 134 -7.37 38.10 -22.42
N SER A 135 -7.76 37.94 -21.16
CA SER A 135 -8.56 36.80 -20.69
C SER A 135 -10.00 36.92 -21.16
N ARG A 136 -10.54 35.85 -21.76
CA ARG A 136 -11.86 35.88 -22.40
C ARG A 136 -12.52 34.51 -22.45
N LEU A 137 -13.84 34.51 -22.59
CA LEU A 137 -14.62 33.31 -22.88
C LEU A 137 -14.84 33.23 -24.39
N GLN A 138 -14.68 32.03 -24.94
CA GLN A 138 -14.84 31.75 -26.36
C GLN A 138 -15.61 30.44 -26.56
N ASP A 139 -16.47 30.41 -27.57
CA ASP A 139 -17.19 29.22 -28.01
C ASP A 139 -16.22 28.22 -28.70
N ALA A 140 -16.71 27.03 -29.06
CA ALA A 140 -15.93 26.00 -29.74
C ALA A 140 -15.24 26.52 -31.02
N ASP A 141 -15.94 27.37 -31.77
CA ASP A 141 -15.46 27.99 -33.02
C ASP A 141 -14.54 29.20 -32.81
N GLY A 142 -14.19 29.52 -31.55
CA GLY A 142 -13.40 30.71 -31.21
C GLY A 142 -14.19 32.02 -31.20
N THR A 143 -15.52 31.96 -31.40
CA THR A 143 -16.41 33.12 -31.29
C THR A 143 -16.41 33.63 -29.86
N LEU A 144 -16.22 34.94 -29.66
CA LEU A 144 -16.22 35.52 -28.32
C LEU A 144 -17.62 35.48 -27.70
N ILE A 145 -17.69 34.96 -26.47
CA ILE A 145 -18.90 35.02 -25.66
C ILE A 145 -18.95 36.39 -25.00
N ALA A 146 -20.09 37.08 -25.10
CA ALA A 146 -20.30 38.42 -24.53
C ALA A 146 -20.46 38.38 -22.99
N LEU A 147 -19.52 37.73 -22.31
CA LEU A 147 -19.47 37.58 -20.86
C LEU A 147 -18.02 37.75 -20.40
N ARG A 148 -17.80 38.65 -19.42
CA ARG A 148 -16.45 38.85 -18.85
C ARG A 148 -16.07 37.64 -17.97
N PRO A 149 -14.78 37.21 -17.93
CA PRO A 149 -14.32 36.14 -17.03
C PRO A 149 -14.71 36.33 -15.57
N ARG A 150 -14.65 37.57 -15.06
CA ARG A 150 -15.10 37.92 -13.72
C ARG A 150 -16.57 37.60 -13.47
N ALA A 151 -17.44 37.92 -14.44
CA ALA A 151 -18.88 37.67 -14.32
C ALA A 151 -19.16 36.16 -14.34
N PHE A 152 -18.43 35.41 -15.15
CA PHE A 152 -18.47 33.95 -15.14
C PHE A 152 -18.00 33.35 -13.81
N ALA A 153 -16.86 33.78 -13.28
CA ALA A 153 -16.38 33.35 -11.96
C ALA A 153 -17.36 33.69 -10.83
N GLY A 154 -17.98 34.87 -10.90
CA GLY A 154 -19.07 35.29 -10.00
C GLY A 154 -20.29 34.38 -10.09
N LEU A 155 -20.72 34.03 -11.31
CA LEU A 155 -21.82 33.12 -11.58
C LEU A 155 -21.56 31.74 -10.95
N CYS A 156 -20.41 31.13 -11.24
CA CYS A 156 -20.05 29.81 -10.70
C CYS A 156 -20.05 29.80 -9.16
N ARG A 157 -19.55 30.86 -8.52
CA ARG A 157 -19.58 30.99 -7.06
C ARG A 157 -20.98 31.22 -6.49
N SER A 158 -21.85 31.94 -7.19
CA SER A 158 -23.24 32.11 -6.76
C SER A 158 -24.09 30.86 -6.96
N LEU A 159 -23.79 30.09 -8.01
CA LEU A 159 -24.47 28.84 -8.31
C LEU A 159 -24.05 27.75 -7.31
N ASP A 160 -22.77 27.71 -6.95
CA ASP A 160 -22.18 26.74 -6.02
C ASP A 160 -22.66 25.31 -6.33
N VAL A 161 -22.24 24.82 -7.51
CA VAL A 161 -22.59 23.48 -8.00
C VAL A 161 -22.20 22.41 -6.97
N GLY A 162 -21.14 22.64 -6.20
CA GLY A 162 -20.73 21.77 -5.09
C GLY A 162 -21.81 21.66 -4.01
N ALA A 163 -22.32 22.78 -3.51
CA ALA A 163 -23.40 22.79 -2.51
C ALA A 163 -24.70 22.15 -3.05
N LEU A 164 -25.06 22.47 -4.30
CA LEU A 164 -26.23 21.88 -4.96
C LEU A 164 -26.09 20.35 -5.11
N TYR A 165 -24.93 19.87 -5.53
CA TYR A 165 -24.68 18.44 -5.69
C TYR A 165 -24.63 17.72 -4.33
N GLN A 166 -24.08 18.35 -3.29
CA GLN A 166 -24.15 17.81 -1.92
C GLN A 166 -25.59 17.69 -1.43
N GLN A 167 -26.46 18.65 -1.75
CA GLN A 167 -27.88 18.57 -1.43
C GLN A 167 -28.56 17.43 -2.19
N HIS A 168 -28.26 17.27 -3.48
CA HIS A 168 -28.73 16.13 -4.28
C HIS A 168 -28.30 14.79 -3.68
N LEU A 169 -27.01 14.63 -3.33
CA LEU A 169 -26.53 13.43 -2.65
C LEU A 169 -27.25 13.17 -1.33
N LYS A 170 -27.52 14.22 -0.53
CA LYS A 170 -28.31 14.10 0.70
C LYS A 170 -29.74 13.63 0.42
N GLN A 171 -30.38 14.14 -0.62
CA GLN A 171 -31.73 13.72 -0.98
C GLN A 171 -31.77 12.29 -1.51
N VAL A 172 -30.78 11.87 -2.30
CA VAL A 172 -30.73 10.52 -2.85
C VAL A 172 -30.35 9.50 -1.77
N LEU A 173 -29.28 9.74 -1.02
CA LEU A 173 -28.68 8.76 -0.10
C LEU A 173 -29.20 8.88 1.35
N PHE A 174 -29.61 10.07 1.77
CA PHE A 174 -29.92 10.40 3.17
C PHE A 174 -31.29 11.09 3.33
N ALA A 175 -32.26 10.77 2.46
CA ALA A 175 -33.61 11.33 2.52
C ALA A 175 -34.27 11.19 3.91
N ASP A 176 -34.08 10.02 4.54
CA ASP A 176 -34.61 9.68 5.84
C ASP A 176 -33.70 8.65 6.56
N ASP A 177 -33.95 8.44 7.85
CA ASP A 177 -33.16 7.51 8.68
C ASP A 177 -33.32 6.03 8.28
N SER A 178 -34.41 5.66 7.61
CA SER A 178 -34.60 4.30 7.10
C SER A 178 -33.72 4.06 5.88
N ARG A 179 -33.71 5.00 4.93
CA ARG A 179 -32.87 4.99 3.74
C ARG A 179 -31.39 5.02 4.12
N ARG A 180 -30.99 5.90 5.04
CA ARG A 180 -29.60 5.96 5.52
C ARG A 180 -29.13 4.61 6.10
N ARG A 181 -29.96 3.96 6.93
CA ARG A 181 -29.64 2.64 7.47
C ARG A 181 -29.55 1.58 6.38
N SER A 182 -30.47 1.59 5.41
CA SER A 182 -30.44 0.68 4.27
C SER A 182 -29.18 0.84 3.42
N VAL A 183 -28.80 2.08 3.09
CA VAL A 183 -27.58 2.39 2.34
C VAL A 183 -26.34 1.91 3.09
N ASN A 184 -26.23 2.20 4.39
CA ASN A 184 -25.11 1.75 5.20
C ASN A 184 -25.03 0.22 5.25
N ALA A 185 -26.16 -0.47 5.43
CA ALA A 185 -26.19 -1.93 5.44
C ALA A 185 -25.75 -2.53 4.09
N ILE A 186 -26.17 -1.94 2.96
CA ILE A 186 -25.72 -2.37 1.62
C ILE A 186 -24.21 -2.16 1.46
N LEU A 187 -23.67 -1.01 1.90
CA LEU A 187 -22.24 -0.71 1.83
C LEU A 187 -21.41 -1.64 2.70
N GLU A 188 -21.83 -1.87 3.95
CA GLU A 188 -21.17 -2.78 4.89
C GLU A 188 -21.16 -4.22 4.36
N GLU A 189 -22.30 -4.70 3.86
CA GLU A 189 -22.40 -6.04 3.28
C GLU A 189 -21.53 -6.17 2.01
N ALA A 190 -21.52 -5.15 1.16
CA ALA A 190 -20.66 -5.15 -0.03
C ALA A 190 -19.17 -5.12 0.32
N TRP A 191 -18.76 -4.35 1.33
CA TRP A 191 -17.39 -4.38 1.83
C TRP A 191 -17.03 -5.74 2.41
N ARG A 192 -17.90 -6.33 3.23
CA ARG A 192 -17.69 -7.64 3.85
C ARG A 192 -17.50 -8.73 2.80
N THR A 193 -18.39 -8.79 1.81
CA THR A 193 -18.35 -9.78 0.72
C THR A 193 -17.13 -9.57 -0.21
N ASN A 194 -16.77 -8.32 -0.51
CA ASN A 194 -15.56 -8.03 -1.28
C ASN A 194 -14.28 -8.42 -0.53
N LEU A 195 -14.23 -8.17 0.78
CA LEU A 195 -13.12 -8.63 1.62
C LEU A 195 -13.00 -10.15 1.56
N LEU A 196 -14.10 -10.88 1.76
CA LEU A 196 -14.12 -12.35 1.67
C LEU A 196 -13.65 -12.86 0.30
N SER A 197 -14.05 -12.19 -0.79
CA SER A 197 -13.57 -12.50 -2.14
C SER A 197 -12.10 -12.12 -2.38
N ALA A 198 -11.58 -11.10 -1.69
CA ALA A 198 -10.16 -10.74 -1.78
C ALA A 198 -9.30 -11.73 -0.99
N LEU A 199 -9.79 -12.18 0.18
CA LEU A 199 -9.14 -13.18 1.01
C LEU A 199 -8.98 -14.52 0.29
N SER A 200 -9.92 -14.90 -0.58
CA SER A 200 -9.78 -16.11 -1.41
C SER A 200 -8.68 -15.99 -2.48
N ARG A 201 -8.17 -14.80 -2.77
CA ARG A 201 -7.06 -14.55 -3.70
C ARG A 201 -5.77 -14.10 -3.00
N LEU A 202 -5.81 -13.98 -1.67
CA LEU A 202 -4.70 -13.45 -0.89
C LEU A 202 -3.51 -14.42 -0.96
N ARG A 203 -2.38 -13.93 -1.48
CA ARG A 203 -1.13 -14.69 -1.59
C ARG A 203 -0.09 -14.29 -0.56
N VAL A 204 -0.15 -13.05 -0.08
CA VAL A 204 0.81 -12.51 0.88
C VAL A 204 0.03 -11.86 2.01
N LEU A 205 0.31 -12.25 3.23
CA LEU A 205 -0.22 -11.66 4.45
C LEU A 205 0.98 -11.24 5.31
N ASP A 206 1.17 -9.93 5.43
CA ASP A 206 2.19 -9.36 6.31
C ASP A 206 1.50 -8.64 7.46
N LEU A 207 1.68 -9.15 8.67
CA LEU A 207 1.19 -8.57 9.91
C LEU A 207 2.33 -8.22 10.87
N SER A 208 3.56 -8.13 10.35
CA SER A 208 4.75 -7.90 11.17
C SER A 208 4.65 -6.61 12.00
N HIS A 209 5.26 -6.60 13.18
CA HIS A 209 5.27 -5.48 14.13
C HIS A 209 3.89 -5.07 14.67
N ASN A 210 2.97 -6.02 14.80
CA ASN A 210 1.68 -5.80 15.46
C ASN A 210 1.57 -6.66 16.71
N PRO A 211 1.12 -6.15 17.87
CA PRO A 211 0.99 -6.93 19.10
C PRO A 211 -0.23 -7.85 19.05
N ILE A 212 -0.15 -8.91 18.24
CA ILE A 212 -1.25 -9.84 17.97
C ILE A 212 -1.41 -10.81 19.13
N GLY A 213 -0.30 -11.34 19.66
CA GLY A 213 -0.29 -12.33 20.74
C GLY A 213 -0.75 -13.73 20.30
N GLN A 214 -1.98 -13.84 19.79
CA GLN A 214 -2.55 -15.07 19.24
C GLN A 214 -3.13 -14.84 17.85
N LEU A 215 -2.71 -15.68 16.90
CA LEU A 215 -3.15 -15.59 15.52
C LEU A 215 -4.50 -16.31 15.33
N PRO A 216 -5.50 -15.70 14.66
CA PRO A 216 -6.75 -16.40 14.35
C PRO A 216 -6.54 -17.54 13.35
N PRO A 217 -7.49 -18.49 13.23
CA PRO A 217 -7.41 -19.58 12.26
C PRO A 217 -7.28 -19.06 10.83
N LEU A 218 -6.27 -19.50 10.10
CA LEU A 218 -6.00 -19.07 8.71
C LEU A 218 -6.51 -20.05 7.65
N GLY A 219 -7.23 -21.11 8.04
CA GLY A 219 -7.62 -22.20 7.15
C GLY A 219 -8.51 -21.82 5.96
N SER A 220 -9.10 -20.62 5.96
CA SER A 220 -9.90 -20.09 4.84
C SER A 220 -9.06 -19.40 3.76
N LEU A 221 -7.79 -19.06 4.03
CA LEU A 221 -6.90 -18.33 3.12
C LEU A 221 -6.16 -19.28 2.15
N LEU A 222 -6.90 -20.15 1.46
CA LEU A 222 -6.36 -21.31 0.73
C LEU A 222 -5.23 -20.99 -0.29
N ASN A 223 -5.16 -19.76 -0.79
CA ASN A 223 -4.15 -19.31 -1.75
C ASN A 223 -2.97 -18.56 -1.11
N LEU A 224 -2.90 -18.51 0.22
CA LEU A 224 -1.82 -17.83 0.94
C LEU A 224 -0.51 -18.59 0.76
N GLN A 225 0.47 -17.89 0.18
CA GLN A 225 1.81 -18.39 -0.12
C GLN A 225 2.85 -17.82 0.84
N ARG A 226 2.73 -16.56 1.24
CA ARG A 226 3.69 -15.89 2.12
C ARG A 226 2.99 -15.33 3.35
N LEU A 227 3.48 -15.71 4.52
CA LEU A 227 2.95 -15.31 5.81
C LEU A 227 4.06 -14.67 6.64
N HIS A 228 4.01 -13.36 6.83
CA HIS A 228 4.98 -12.64 7.67
C HIS A 228 4.31 -12.20 8.97
N LEU A 229 4.86 -12.66 10.08
CA LEU A 229 4.35 -12.48 11.43
C LEU A 229 5.49 -12.11 12.38
N ARG A 230 6.46 -11.36 11.89
CA ARG A 230 7.62 -10.99 12.67
C ARG A 230 7.25 -10.01 13.77
N HIS A 231 7.80 -10.17 14.97
CA HIS A 231 7.55 -9.26 16.09
C HIS A 231 6.05 -9.07 16.39
N CYS A 232 5.34 -10.20 16.51
CA CYS A 232 3.91 -10.22 16.76
C CYS A 232 3.53 -10.63 18.18
N GLY A 233 4.52 -10.91 19.03
CA GLY A 233 4.32 -11.40 20.40
C GLY A 233 3.75 -12.81 20.46
N LEU A 234 3.91 -13.61 19.40
CA LEU A 234 3.32 -14.95 19.30
C LEU A 234 4.02 -15.94 20.23
N SER A 235 3.26 -16.67 21.03
CA SER A 235 3.76 -17.81 21.83
C SER A 235 3.52 -19.16 21.14
N GLU A 236 2.52 -19.23 20.28
CA GLU A 236 2.08 -20.43 19.57
C GLU A 236 1.51 -20.09 18.19
N LEU A 237 1.40 -21.10 17.33
CA LEU A 237 0.73 -21.00 16.04
C LEU A 237 -0.52 -21.89 16.01
N PRO A 238 -1.60 -21.45 15.35
CA PRO A 238 -2.79 -22.26 15.19
C PRO A 238 -2.51 -23.48 14.31
N VAL A 239 -3.19 -24.61 14.58
CA VAL A 239 -2.97 -25.90 13.90
C VAL A 239 -3.10 -25.79 12.37
N GLU A 240 -3.93 -24.86 11.91
CA GLU A 240 -4.20 -24.57 10.50
C GLU A 240 -2.96 -24.05 9.76
N VAL A 241 -2.04 -23.35 10.44
CA VAL A 241 -0.76 -22.94 9.83
C VAL A 241 0.10 -24.16 9.51
N TYR A 242 0.03 -25.22 10.34
CA TYR A 242 0.77 -26.47 10.11
C TYR A 242 0.22 -27.30 8.95
N MET A 243 -1.03 -27.06 8.56
CA MET A 243 -1.74 -27.83 7.54
C MET A 243 -2.13 -26.99 6.31
N HIS A 244 -1.61 -25.77 6.20
CA HIS A 244 -1.98 -24.85 5.13
C HIS A 244 -1.55 -25.40 3.75
N PRO A 245 -2.43 -25.44 2.73
CA PRO A 245 -2.16 -26.17 1.48
C PRO A 245 -1.12 -25.53 0.56
N ALA A 246 -0.85 -24.23 0.72
CA ALA A 246 -0.14 -23.43 -0.28
C ALA A 246 0.99 -22.55 0.28
N LEU A 247 1.34 -22.63 1.57
CA LEU A 247 2.40 -21.80 2.13
C LEU A 247 3.78 -22.20 1.57
N GLU A 248 4.52 -21.19 1.15
CA GLU A 248 5.87 -21.26 0.55
C GLU A 248 6.90 -20.54 1.42
N ASP A 249 6.51 -19.43 2.06
CA ASP A 249 7.38 -18.64 2.94
C ASP A 249 6.67 -18.24 4.22
N ILE A 250 7.32 -18.47 5.36
CA ILE A 250 6.80 -18.14 6.68
C ILE A 250 7.87 -17.43 7.50
N ASP A 251 7.61 -16.19 7.88
CA ASP A 251 8.47 -15.41 8.77
C ASP A 251 7.85 -15.26 10.16
N LEU A 252 8.52 -15.82 11.16
CA LEU A 252 8.11 -15.87 12.57
C LEU A 252 9.16 -15.27 13.50
N ARG A 253 10.09 -14.49 12.97
CA ARG A 253 11.20 -13.93 13.75
C ARG A 253 10.73 -13.02 14.89
N ASP A 254 11.58 -12.84 15.89
CA ASP A 254 11.34 -11.89 16.99
C ASP A 254 10.00 -12.14 17.74
N ASN A 255 9.63 -13.41 17.96
CA ASN A 255 8.43 -13.80 18.71
C ASN A 255 8.80 -14.52 20.03
N HIS A 256 7.80 -15.03 20.74
CA HIS A 256 7.94 -15.73 22.01
C HIS A 256 7.65 -17.23 21.91
N ILE A 257 7.87 -17.82 20.73
CA ILE A 257 7.58 -19.22 20.44
C ILE A 257 8.59 -20.10 21.18
N GLN A 258 8.10 -20.93 22.10
CA GLN A 258 8.92 -21.87 22.87
C GLN A 258 8.77 -23.31 22.38
N ASP A 259 7.62 -23.64 21.79
CA ASP A 259 7.37 -24.96 21.24
C ASP A 259 6.96 -24.85 19.78
N MET A 260 7.49 -25.74 18.96
CA MET A 260 7.26 -25.78 17.53
C MET A 260 7.32 -27.22 17.08
N SER A 261 6.21 -27.71 16.51
CA SER A 261 6.16 -29.09 16.05
C SER A 261 7.13 -29.32 14.88
N PRO A 262 8.01 -30.33 14.94
CA PRO A 262 8.85 -30.75 13.82
C PRO A 262 8.04 -31.23 12.61
N THR A 263 6.73 -31.45 12.78
CA THR A 263 5.84 -31.82 11.66
C THR A 263 5.53 -30.65 10.72
N LEU A 264 5.72 -29.39 11.14
CA LEU A 264 5.52 -28.22 10.25
C LEU A 264 6.33 -28.36 8.95
N ALA A 265 7.61 -28.72 9.10
CA ALA A 265 8.53 -28.97 8.01
C ALA A 265 8.13 -30.13 7.09
N ARG A 266 7.48 -31.15 7.67
CA ARG A 266 7.04 -32.36 6.94
C ARG A 266 5.70 -32.16 6.22
N SER A 267 4.81 -31.37 6.80
CA SER A 267 3.46 -31.12 6.28
C SER A 267 3.51 -30.20 5.06
N HIS A 268 4.43 -29.23 5.03
CA HIS A 268 4.54 -28.28 3.92
C HIS A 268 5.56 -28.71 2.86
N ARG A 269 5.12 -29.52 1.90
CA ARG A 269 5.98 -29.92 0.76
C ARG A 269 6.47 -28.76 -0.12
N ARG A 270 5.86 -27.58 0.01
CA ARG A 270 6.15 -26.37 -0.78
C ARG A 270 6.92 -25.30 0.00
N LEU A 271 7.18 -25.51 1.29
CA LEU A 271 7.87 -24.54 2.12
C LEU A 271 9.32 -24.40 1.64
N ALA A 272 9.61 -23.24 1.07
CA ALA A 272 10.95 -22.85 0.61
C ALA A 272 11.65 -21.96 1.64
N GLY A 273 10.89 -21.18 2.41
CA GLY A 273 11.38 -20.27 3.44
C GLY A 273 10.65 -20.48 4.77
N LEU A 274 11.42 -20.66 5.84
CA LEU A 274 10.93 -20.61 7.22
C LEU A 274 11.94 -19.78 8.01
N SER A 275 11.51 -18.77 8.75
CA SER A 275 12.41 -17.98 9.60
C SER A 275 11.92 -17.99 11.03
N LEU A 276 12.69 -18.58 11.95
CA LEU A 276 12.33 -18.81 13.36
C LEU A 276 13.33 -18.19 14.34
N HIS A 277 14.36 -17.50 13.87
CA HIS A 277 15.36 -16.91 14.77
C HIS A 277 14.76 -15.85 15.70
N ASP A 278 15.47 -15.57 16.79
CA ASP A 278 15.01 -14.66 17.86
C ASP A 278 13.69 -15.11 18.53
N ASN A 279 13.48 -16.43 18.58
CA ASN A 279 12.48 -17.08 19.43
C ASN A 279 13.16 -17.89 20.55
N PRO A 280 12.54 -18.02 21.74
CA PRO A 280 13.05 -18.81 22.86
C PRO A 280 12.88 -20.33 22.67
N LEU A 281 13.27 -20.88 21.51
CA LEU A 281 13.18 -22.31 21.20
C LEU A 281 14.24 -23.11 21.97
N PRO A 282 13.88 -24.18 22.71
CA PRO A 282 14.82 -25.08 23.36
C PRO A 282 15.74 -25.82 22.37
N GLU A 283 16.98 -26.10 22.77
CA GLU A 283 17.96 -26.86 21.96
C GLU A 283 17.44 -28.21 21.41
N PRO A 284 16.67 -29.01 22.18
CA PRO A 284 16.08 -30.23 21.64
C PRO A 284 15.14 -29.97 20.45
N THR A 285 14.31 -28.93 20.53
CA THR A 285 13.38 -28.52 19.47
C THR A 285 14.13 -28.01 18.25
N GLN A 286 15.17 -27.19 18.45
CA GLN A 286 16.03 -26.72 17.36
C GLN A 286 16.73 -27.87 16.64
N THR A 287 17.22 -28.86 17.40
CA THR A 287 17.89 -30.04 16.83
C THR A 287 16.92 -30.90 16.04
N ALA A 288 15.71 -31.12 16.56
CA ALA A 288 14.66 -31.85 15.86
C ALA A 288 14.26 -31.13 14.56
N LEU A 289 14.06 -29.81 14.60
CA LEU A 289 13.72 -29.02 13.42
C LEU A 289 14.84 -29.06 12.37
N ARG A 290 16.11 -28.93 12.78
CA ARG A 290 17.27 -29.01 11.89
C ARG A 290 17.35 -30.37 11.20
N SER A 291 17.11 -31.46 11.93
CA SER A 291 17.06 -32.80 11.36
C SER A 291 15.90 -33.00 10.37
N THR A 292 14.76 -32.34 10.60
CA THR A 292 13.59 -32.46 9.71
C THR A 292 13.65 -31.57 8.47
N LEU A 293 14.30 -30.40 8.56
CA LEU A 293 14.34 -29.40 7.49
C LEU A 293 15.54 -29.57 6.52
N GLY A 294 16.55 -30.37 6.88
CA GLY A 294 17.75 -30.57 6.03
C GLY A 294 18.51 -29.27 5.76
N GLU A 295 19.17 -29.16 4.59
CA GLU A 295 19.91 -27.94 4.18
C GLU A 295 19.00 -26.70 4.04
N ALA A 296 17.71 -26.89 3.70
CA ALA A 296 16.72 -25.82 3.61
C ALA A 296 16.40 -25.18 4.97
N GLY A 297 16.59 -25.90 6.08
CA GLY A 297 16.40 -25.39 7.44
C GLY A 297 17.62 -24.75 8.08
N ALA A 298 18.79 -24.82 7.44
CA ALA A 298 20.03 -24.34 8.05
C ALA A 298 20.06 -22.80 8.22
N GLY A 299 19.32 -22.07 7.37
CA GLY A 299 19.09 -20.62 7.51
C GLY A 299 17.83 -20.24 8.30
N ALA A 300 16.94 -21.21 8.55
CA ALA A 300 15.65 -21.00 9.20
C ALA A 300 15.73 -20.89 10.72
N LEU A 301 16.66 -21.65 11.30
CA LEU A 301 16.89 -21.75 12.72
C LEU A 301 18.13 -20.92 13.09
N PRO A 302 18.15 -20.27 14.27
CA PRO A 302 19.32 -19.52 14.69
C PRO A 302 20.53 -20.47 14.76
N THR A 303 21.61 -20.14 14.06
CA THR A 303 22.93 -20.73 14.36
C THR A 303 23.56 -20.06 15.58
N ARG A 304 23.09 -18.86 15.97
CA ARG A 304 23.56 -18.09 17.12
C ARG A 304 22.41 -17.25 17.68
N ARG A 305 22.33 -17.10 19.01
CA ARG A 305 21.51 -16.06 19.64
C ARG A 305 22.08 -14.70 19.24
N HIS A 306 21.32 -13.90 18.52
CA HIS A 306 21.74 -12.54 18.15
C HIS A 306 21.72 -11.66 19.40
N GLY A 307 22.88 -11.13 19.79
CA GLY A 307 22.94 -10.13 20.85
C GLY A 307 22.39 -8.80 20.33
N PRO A 308 21.75 -7.98 21.17
CA PRO A 308 21.31 -6.64 20.76
C PRO A 308 22.54 -5.86 20.28
N GLY A 309 22.55 -5.47 19.01
CA GLY A 309 23.60 -4.62 18.46
C GLY A 309 23.55 -3.27 19.17
N GLY A 310 24.43 -3.08 20.14
CA GLY A 310 24.48 -1.89 20.99
C GLY A 310 25.90 -1.34 21.14
N GLN A 311 26.16 -0.69 22.27
CA GLN A 311 27.43 -0.01 22.57
C GLN A 311 28.64 -0.96 22.54
N GLU A 312 28.48 -2.23 22.89
CA GLU A 312 29.51 -3.27 22.75
C GLU A 312 29.89 -3.59 21.30
N SER A 313 28.96 -3.42 20.34
CA SER A 313 29.25 -3.58 18.92
C SER A 313 30.01 -2.36 18.40
N LEU A 314 29.59 -1.16 18.84
CA LEU A 314 30.21 0.11 18.47
C LEU A 314 31.70 0.17 18.82
N GLU A 315 32.11 -0.31 20.01
CA GLU A 315 33.52 -0.31 20.42
C GLU A 315 34.43 -1.08 19.45
N ARG A 316 33.94 -2.18 18.85
CA ARG A 316 34.69 -2.93 17.81
C ARG A 316 34.76 -2.15 16.50
N TRP A 317 33.69 -1.46 16.12
CA TRP A 317 33.67 -0.66 14.90
C TRP A 317 34.50 0.63 15.01
N LEU A 318 34.74 1.12 16.23
CA LEU A 318 35.58 2.28 16.55
C LEU A 318 37.06 1.95 16.76
N ALA A 319 37.47 0.68 16.61
CA ALA A 319 38.88 0.31 16.71
C ALA A 319 39.74 1.14 15.75
N ASP A 320 40.90 1.60 16.23
CA ASP A 320 41.94 2.34 15.49
C ASP A 320 41.62 3.80 15.08
N PHE A 321 40.49 4.39 15.51
CA PHE A 321 40.17 5.81 15.26
C PHE A 321 40.71 6.76 16.35
N SER A 322 40.99 8.03 16.00
CA SER A 322 41.37 9.07 16.97
C SER A 322 40.25 9.39 17.96
N VAL A 323 40.57 10.11 19.04
CA VAL A 323 39.57 10.51 20.04
C VAL A 323 38.51 11.44 19.43
N GLU A 324 38.91 12.37 18.57
CA GLU A 324 37.97 13.27 17.88
C GLU A 324 37.06 12.51 16.91
N GLU A 325 37.65 11.59 16.13
CA GLU A 325 36.93 10.76 15.16
C GLU A 325 35.92 9.82 15.81
N ARG A 326 36.26 9.30 17.00
CA ARG A 326 35.37 8.45 17.79
C ARG A 326 34.15 9.20 18.28
N ALA A 327 34.27 10.47 18.63
CA ALA A 327 33.13 11.28 19.08
C ALA A 327 32.10 11.45 17.96
N ILE A 328 32.55 11.85 16.76
CA ILE A 328 31.69 12.06 15.59
C ILE A 328 30.97 10.77 15.21
N ARG A 329 31.71 9.66 15.13
CA ARG A 329 31.17 8.36 14.73
C ARG A 329 30.21 7.77 15.76
N SER A 330 30.46 8.01 17.05
CA SER A 330 29.54 7.61 18.12
C SER A 330 28.21 8.36 18.04
N GLU A 331 28.25 9.65 17.70
CA GLU A 331 27.03 10.46 17.48
C GLU A 331 26.23 9.96 16.28
N GLN A 332 26.89 9.66 15.16
CA GLN A 332 26.26 9.09 13.96
C GLN A 332 25.61 7.73 14.24
N TRP A 333 26.31 6.86 14.97
CA TRP A 333 25.79 5.56 15.39
C TRP A 333 24.58 5.70 16.31
N LEU A 334 24.64 6.61 17.28
CA LEU A 334 23.52 6.90 18.17
C LEU A 334 22.31 7.43 17.38
N ALA A 335 22.54 8.36 16.46
CA ALA A 335 21.51 8.93 15.60
C ALA A 335 20.82 7.87 14.70
N LEU A 336 21.53 6.79 14.36
CA LEU A 336 20.99 5.65 13.62
C LEU A 336 20.20 4.70 14.53
N THR A 337 20.73 4.38 15.71
CA THR A 337 20.08 3.46 16.69
C THR A 337 18.79 4.00 17.29
N GLN A 338 18.60 5.32 17.31
CA GLN A 338 17.35 5.93 17.78
C GLN A 338 16.23 5.92 16.73
N ARG A 339 16.49 5.41 15.52
CA ARG A 339 15.49 5.38 14.43
C ARG A 339 14.64 4.10 14.47
N PRO A 340 13.33 4.20 14.23
CA PRO A 340 12.48 3.01 14.07
C PRO A 340 12.97 2.12 12.92
N GLY A 341 13.03 0.80 13.14
CA GLY A 341 13.41 -0.19 12.12
C GLY A 341 14.92 -0.44 11.98
N CYS A 342 15.76 0.16 12.82
CA CYS A 342 17.22 -0.06 12.75
C CYS A 342 17.68 -1.40 13.33
N ASP A 343 16.85 -2.08 14.12
CA ASP A 343 17.24 -3.24 14.93
C ASP A 343 17.90 -4.36 14.13
N ASP A 344 17.43 -4.65 12.91
CA ASP A 344 18.02 -5.68 12.05
C ASP A 344 19.37 -5.32 11.50
N LEU A 345 19.56 -4.06 11.13
CA LEU A 345 20.84 -3.55 10.72
C LEU A 345 21.81 -3.62 11.89
N MET A 346 21.39 -3.23 13.09
CA MET A 346 22.21 -3.28 14.29
C MET A 346 22.63 -4.70 14.67
N ARG A 347 21.71 -5.66 14.57
CA ARG A 347 22.01 -7.09 14.73
C ARG A 347 22.99 -7.58 13.66
N PHE A 348 22.77 -7.23 12.40
CA PHE A 348 23.67 -7.57 11.30
C PHE A 348 25.09 -7.04 11.53
N LEU A 349 25.24 -5.77 11.90
CA LEU A 349 26.53 -5.16 12.20
C LEU A 349 27.22 -5.82 13.40
N ASN A 350 26.46 -6.24 14.41
CA ASN A 350 27.00 -6.97 15.54
C ASN A 350 27.47 -8.39 15.17
N ASP A 351 26.72 -9.10 14.32
CA ASP A 351 27.13 -10.42 13.83
C ASP A 351 28.37 -10.34 12.93
N LEU A 352 28.39 -9.34 12.03
CA LEU A 352 29.50 -9.09 11.13
C LEU A 352 30.77 -8.72 11.91
N GLY A 353 30.66 -7.92 12.96
CA GLY A 353 31.79 -7.57 13.83
C GLY A 353 32.31 -8.72 14.72
N ARG A 354 31.66 -9.89 14.67
CA ARG A 354 32.05 -11.13 15.35
C ARG A 354 32.37 -12.25 14.36
N SER A 355 32.45 -11.96 13.06
CA SER A 355 32.76 -12.93 12.03
C SER A 355 34.28 -13.10 11.88
N SER A 356 34.69 -14.25 11.37
CA SER A 356 36.09 -14.50 10.98
C SER A 356 36.58 -13.51 9.91
N ASP A 357 35.68 -12.95 9.10
CA ASP A 357 36.01 -11.99 8.06
C ASP A 357 36.41 -10.63 8.66
N TYR A 358 35.82 -10.24 9.79
CA TYR A 358 36.25 -9.07 10.55
C TYR A 358 37.67 -9.27 11.12
N ASP A 359 37.99 -10.47 11.59
CA ASP A 359 39.33 -10.78 12.11
C ASP A 359 40.41 -10.76 11.00
N LEU A 360 40.05 -11.14 9.77
CA LEU A 360 40.96 -11.20 8.62
C LEU A 360 41.07 -9.87 7.84
N GLN A 361 39.98 -9.10 7.72
CA GLN A 361 39.89 -7.90 6.88
C GLN A 361 39.27 -6.68 7.62
N GLY A 362 39.47 -6.59 8.93
CA GLY A 362 38.79 -5.62 9.78
C GLY A 362 38.91 -4.15 9.34
N ILE A 363 40.05 -3.73 8.78
CA ILE A 363 40.28 -2.34 8.36
C ILE A 363 39.35 -1.93 7.20
N ASP A 364 39.30 -2.74 6.13
CA ASP A 364 38.48 -2.43 4.95
C ASP A 364 36.99 -2.60 5.25
N LEU A 365 36.64 -3.58 6.08
CA LEU A 365 35.27 -3.78 6.53
C LEU A 365 34.79 -2.59 7.36
N ARG A 366 35.61 -2.11 8.33
CA ARG A 366 35.32 -0.89 9.10
C ARG A 366 35.10 0.32 8.20
N ARG A 367 35.96 0.54 7.19
CA ARG A 367 35.79 1.66 6.23
C ARG A 367 34.45 1.59 5.50
N ARG A 368 34.10 0.41 4.96
CA ARG A 368 32.84 0.23 4.20
C ARG A 368 31.59 0.41 5.08
N ILE A 369 31.64 -0.09 6.32
CA ILE A 369 30.54 0.05 7.26
C ILE A 369 30.35 1.51 7.67
N TRP A 370 31.42 2.26 7.95
CA TRP A 370 31.29 3.69 8.27
C TRP A 370 30.79 4.52 7.08
N ALA A 371 31.22 4.22 5.85
CA ALA A 371 30.66 4.85 4.66
C ALA A 371 29.15 4.57 4.51
N LEU A 372 28.71 3.36 4.84
CA LEU A 372 27.28 3.01 4.85
C LEU A 372 26.51 3.77 5.95
N VAL A 373 27.06 3.87 7.15
CA VAL A 373 26.45 4.60 8.27
C VAL A 373 26.33 6.09 7.95
N GLU A 374 27.37 6.72 7.39
CA GLU A 374 27.36 8.12 6.96
C GLU A 374 26.23 8.38 5.95
N VAL A 375 26.13 7.55 4.90
CA VAL A 375 25.07 7.65 3.88
C VAL A 375 23.68 7.46 4.49
N CYS A 376 23.52 6.52 5.44
CA CYS A 376 22.25 6.32 6.13
C CYS A 376 21.84 7.52 7.00
N VAL A 377 22.80 8.23 7.60
CA VAL A 377 22.51 9.43 8.40
C VAL A 377 22.07 10.58 7.49
N GLU A 378 22.73 10.78 6.36
CA GLU A 378 22.47 11.89 5.43
C GLU A 378 21.24 11.69 4.54
N ASN A 379 20.92 10.43 4.16
CA ASN A 379 19.88 10.14 3.17
C ASN A 379 18.77 9.22 3.71
N THR A 380 17.57 9.77 3.83
CA THR A 380 16.38 9.05 4.31
C THR A 380 15.94 7.91 3.38
N GLN A 381 15.96 8.09 2.07
CA GLN A 381 15.52 7.06 1.12
C GLN A 381 16.46 5.85 1.12
N VAL A 382 17.78 6.10 1.13
CA VAL A 382 18.79 5.03 1.18
C VAL A 382 18.74 4.30 2.52
N ARG A 383 18.55 5.02 3.62
CA ARG A 383 18.37 4.42 4.95
C ARG A 383 17.17 3.48 5.00
N GLU A 384 16.01 3.91 4.51
CA GLU A 384 14.80 3.08 4.50
C GLU A 384 14.98 1.82 3.63
N ALA A 385 15.63 1.95 2.47
CA ALA A 385 15.95 0.81 1.60
C ALA A 385 16.89 -0.20 2.28
N ILE A 386 17.93 0.28 2.99
CA ILE A 386 18.87 -0.57 3.71
C ILE A 386 18.19 -1.27 4.89
N PHE A 387 17.30 -0.59 5.62
CA PHE A 387 16.52 -1.21 6.69
C PHE A 387 15.62 -2.33 6.16
N GLN A 388 14.92 -2.08 5.04
CA GLN A 388 14.11 -3.12 4.38
C GLN A 388 14.96 -4.29 3.90
N GLN A 389 16.15 -4.04 3.36
CA GLN A 389 17.05 -5.09 2.89
C GLN A 389 17.62 -5.91 4.06
N ALA A 390 17.97 -5.26 5.17
CA ALA A 390 18.40 -5.95 6.39
C ALA A 390 17.28 -6.78 7.02
N ALA A 391 16.02 -6.36 6.84
CA ALA A 391 14.83 -7.05 7.31
C ALA A 391 14.39 -8.23 6.40
N GLY A 392 14.81 -8.32 5.13
CA GLY A 392 14.39 -9.38 4.21
C GLY A 392 14.95 -10.77 4.53
N PRO A 393 14.37 -11.86 3.95
CA PRO A 393 14.93 -13.20 4.06
C PRO A 393 16.32 -13.24 3.44
N ARG A 394 17.32 -13.67 4.23
CA ARG A 394 18.70 -13.78 3.76
C ARG A 394 18.81 -15.03 2.88
N PRO A 395 19.08 -14.93 1.56
CA PRO A 395 19.42 -16.11 0.79
C PRO A 395 20.74 -16.65 1.34
N ALA A 396 20.79 -17.96 1.59
CA ALA A 396 21.98 -18.69 2.10
C ALA A 396 23.22 -18.61 1.19
N GLN A 397 23.20 -17.80 0.12
CA GLN A 397 24.20 -17.74 -0.94
C GLN A 397 25.19 -16.57 -0.86
N THR A 398 25.15 -15.71 0.15
CA THR A 398 26.25 -14.73 0.36
C THR A 398 27.24 -15.23 1.40
N ARG A 399 27.79 -16.41 1.15
CA ARG A 399 29.12 -16.83 1.60
C ARG A 399 29.94 -17.03 0.33
N CYS A 400 31.10 -16.40 0.27
CA CYS A 400 32.00 -16.25 -0.90
C CYS A 400 31.66 -15.06 -1.80
N CYS A 401 32.22 -13.90 -1.45
CA CYS A 401 33.13 -13.15 -2.33
C CYS A 401 34.11 -12.37 -1.46
#